data_AF-A0A9E3WJZ6-F1
#
_entry.id   AF-A0A9E3WJZ6-F1
#
_cell.length_a   1.000
_cell.length_b   1.000
_cell.length_c   1.000
_cell.angle_alpha   90.00
_cell.angle_beta   90.00
_cell.angle_gamma   90.00
#
_symmetry.space_group_name_H-M   'P 1'
#
loop_
_entity.id
_entity.type
_entity.pdbx_description
1 polymer ?
#
loop_
_entity_poly.entity_id
_entity_poly.type
_entity_poly.pdbx_seq_one_letter_code
_entity_poly.pdbx_strand_id
1 'polypeptide(L)' 'MIKKRGAPKKPPGEVKTGTIQVRVTDGEREAIESAATSQGTTVSKWACDVLMRAAKRATKR' A
#
# COMPACT_ATOMS: atom_id res chain seq x y z
N MET A 1 5.37 26.55 -25.71
CA MET A 1 4.60 25.85 -24.65
C MET A 1 5.10 24.41 -24.54
N ILE A 2 5.79 24.07 -23.45
CA ILE A 2 6.37 22.73 -23.25
C ILE A 2 5.25 21.81 -22.71
N LYS A 3 4.75 20.90 -23.56
CA LYS A 3 3.78 19.86 -23.14
C LYS A 3 4.49 18.89 -22.19
N LYS A 4 4.22 18.97 -20.89
CA LYS A 4 4.63 17.95 -19.91
C LYS A 4 4.00 16.61 -20.33
N ARG A 5 4.82 15.69 -20.86
CA ARG A 5 4.42 14.29 -21.13
C ARG A 5 4.19 13.60 -19.78
N GLY A 6 3.00 13.76 -19.20
CA GLY A 6 2.57 12.94 -18.07
C GLY A 6 2.35 11.50 -18.52
N ALA A 7 2.70 10.54 -17.66
CA ALA A 7 2.35 9.14 -17.87
C ALA A 7 0.82 9.01 -18.09
N PRO A 8 0.36 8.11 -18.99
CA PRO A 8 -1.06 7.92 -19.24
C PRO A 8 -1.80 7.62 -17.92
N LYS A 9 -2.99 8.21 -17.78
CA LYS A 9 -3.86 7.96 -16.62
C LYS A 9 -4.10 6.45 -16.52
N LYS A 10 -3.96 5.90 -15.32
CA LYS A 10 -4.29 4.48 -15.07
C LYS A 10 -5.75 4.21 -15.45
N PRO A 11 -6.04 3.01 -15.97
CA PRO A 11 -7.41 2.63 -16.30
C PRO A 11 -8.33 2.69 -15.06
N PRO A 12 -9.63 2.96 -15.25
CA PRO A 12 -10.61 2.94 -14.17
C PRO A 12 -10.61 1.57 -13.49
N GLY A 13 -10.45 1.54 -12.16
CA GLY A 13 -10.37 0.30 -11.37
C GLY A 13 -8.97 -0.06 -10.87
N GLU A 14 -7.90 0.45 -11.50
CA GLU A 14 -6.52 0.32 -10.99
C GLU A 14 -6.07 1.52 -10.13
N VAL A 15 -6.89 2.55 -10.09
CA VAL A 15 -6.65 3.75 -9.28
C VAL A 15 -7.04 3.42 -7.84
N LYS A 16 -6.06 3.31 -6.94
CA LYS A 16 -6.32 3.28 -5.49
C LYS A 16 -6.85 4.66 -5.09
N THR A 17 -8.11 4.73 -4.66
CA THR A 17 -8.85 5.99 -4.44
C THR A 17 -8.82 6.48 -2.99
N GLY A 18 -8.51 5.62 -2.02
CA GLY A 18 -8.57 5.94 -0.59
C GLY A 18 -7.20 5.88 0.11
N THR A 19 -7.08 6.65 1.18
CA THR A 19 -5.93 6.60 2.12
C THR A 19 -6.42 6.18 3.50
N ILE A 20 -5.70 5.26 4.13
CA ILE A 20 -5.89 4.91 5.55
C ILE A 20 -4.71 5.48 6.31
N GLN A 21 -4.97 6.34 7.30
CA GLN A 21 -3.94 6.84 8.20
C GLN A 21 -3.90 5.97 9.45
N VAL A 22 -2.74 5.40 9.75
CA VAL A 22 -2.50 4.60 10.95
C VAL A 22 -1.39 5.27 11.73
N ARG A 23 -1.65 5.58 13.01
CA ARG A 23 -0.61 6.04 13.92
C ARG A 23 0.17 4.84 14.42
N VAL A 24 1.49 4.93 14.32
CA VAL A 24 2.42 3.90 14.77
C VAL A 24 3.56 4.59 15.52
N THR A 25 4.18 3.86 16.42
CA THR A 25 5.46 4.23 17.04
C THR A 25 6.60 4.10 16.03
N ASP A 26 7.75 4.68 16.36
CA ASP A 26 8.94 4.59 15.50
C ASP A 26 9.42 3.13 15.34
N GLY A 27 9.41 2.34 16.41
CA GLY A 27 9.77 0.92 16.36
C GLY A 27 8.82 0.08 15.49
N GLU A 28 7.52 0.35 15.54
CA GLU A 28 6.54 -0.31 14.66
C GLU A 28 6.75 0.08 13.19
N ARG A 29 7.08 1.36 12.94
CA ARG A 29 7.39 1.85 11.59
C ARG A 29 8.60 1.13 11.01
N GLU A 30 9.69 1.03 11.76
CA GLU A 30 10.91 0.32 11.34
C GLU A 30 10.64 -1.16 11.06
N ALA A 31 9.84 -1.82 11.92
CA ALA A 31 9.46 -3.22 11.71
C ALA A 31 8.66 -3.41 10.42
N ILE A 32 7.71 -2.51 10.13
CA ILE A 32 6.93 -2.52 8.88
C ILE A 32 7.82 -2.30 7.65
N GLU A 33 8.76 -1.36 7.73
CA GLU A 33 9.69 -1.05 6.63
C GLU A 33 10.66 -2.21 6.36
N SER A 34 11.21 -2.81 7.42
CA SER A 34 12.05 -4.00 7.34
C SER A 34 11.29 -5.18 6.72
N ALA A 35 10.04 -5.42 7.14
CA ALA A 35 9.21 -6.47 6.59
C ALA A 35 8.92 -6.26 5.09
N ALA A 36 8.60 -5.03 4.66
CA ALA A 36 8.40 -4.70 3.26
C ALA A 36 9.69 -4.90 2.43
N THR A 37 10.82 -4.44 2.96
CA THR A 37 12.14 -4.56 2.33
C THR A 37 12.57 -6.02 2.17
N SER A 38 12.36 -6.85 3.21
CA SER A 38 12.68 -8.28 3.15
C SER A 38 11.92 -9.04 2.07
N GLN A 39 10.75 -8.53 1.65
CA GLN A 39 9.92 -9.09 0.59
C GLN A 39 10.11 -8.39 -0.76
N GLY A 40 11.08 -7.47 -0.88
CA GLY A 40 11.39 -6.75 -2.11
C GLY A 40 10.23 -5.89 -2.61
N THR A 41 9.41 -5.35 -1.70
CA THR A 41 8.22 -4.57 -2.06
C THR A 41 8.13 -3.26 -1.29
N THR A 42 7.21 -2.38 -1.67
CA THR A 42 7.00 -1.11 -0.97
C THR A 42 6.12 -1.30 0.27
N VAL A 43 6.32 -0.46 1.29
CA VAL A 43 5.51 -0.46 2.53
C VAL A 43 4.01 -0.44 2.20
N SER A 44 3.59 0.42 1.27
CA SER A 44 2.17 0.55 0.89
C SER A 44 1.61 -0.71 0.24
N LYS A 45 2.42 -1.41 -0.58
CA LYS A 45 2.01 -2.66 -1.21
C LYS A 45 1.97 -3.79 -0.17
N TRP A 46 3.03 -3.91 0.63
CA TRP A 46 3.12 -4.88 1.71
C TRP A 46 1.95 -4.74 2.70
N ALA A 47 1.70 -3.54 3.22
CA ALA A 47 0.63 -3.28 4.17
C ALA A 47 -0.74 -3.60 3.58
N CYS A 48 -0.99 -3.23 2.31
CA CYS A 48 -2.23 -3.57 1.63
C CYS A 48 -2.43 -5.09 1.51
N ASP A 49 -1.39 -5.84 1.15
CA ASP A 49 -1.46 -7.30 0.99
C ASP A 49 -1.72 -7.98 2.36
N VAL A 50 -1.07 -7.51 3.43
CA VAL A 50 -1.29 -7.99 4.80
C VAL A 50 -2.71 -7.69 5.29
N LEU A 51 -3.17 -6.45 5.14
CA LEU A 51 -4.51 -6.02 5.58
C LEU A 51 -5.60 -6.78 4.82
N MET A 52 -5.46 -6.98 3.51
CA MET A 52 -6.43 -7.74 2.71
C MET A 52 -6.48 -9.22 3.11
N ARG A 53 -5.34 -9.82 3.43
CA ARG A 53 -5.30 -11.20 3.97
C ARG A 53 -6.00 -11.29 5.33
N ALA A 54 -5.75 -10.32 6.21
CA ALA A 54 -6.40 -10.25 7.52
C ALA A 54 -7.92 -10.06 7.39
N ALA A 55 -8.35 -9.12 6.53
CA ALA A 55 -9.76 -8.87 6.26
C ALA A 55 -10.47 -10.12 5.73
N LYS A 56 -9.90 -10.81 4.73
CA LYS A 56 -10.47 -12.07 4.19
C LYS A 56 -10.65 -13.14 5.25
N ARG A 57 -9.71 -13.25 6.20
CA ARG A 57 -9.82 -14.19 7.33
C ARG A 57 -10.92 -13.78 8.30
N ALA A 58 -11.04 -12.49 8.59
CA ALA A 58 -12.07 -11.98 9.49
C ALA A 58 -13.49 -12.08 8.90
N THR A 59 -13.63 -11.98 7.57
CA THR A 59 -14.94 -12.01 6.88
C THR A 59 -15.38 -13.41 6.45
N LYS A 60 -14.50 -14.40 6.42
CA LYS A 60 -14.88 -15.82 6.24
C LYS A 60 -15.54 -16.30 7.54
N ARG A 61 -16.82 -15.98 7.71
CA ARG A 61 -17.74 -16.70 8.59
C ARG A 61 -18.31 -17.91 7.85
#